data_AF-A0A7W0JWN0-F1
#
_entry.id   AF-A0A7W0JWN0-F1
#
_cell.length_a   1.000
_cell.length_b   1.000
_cell.length_c   1.000
_cell.angle_alpha   90.00
_cell.angle_beta   90.00
_cell.angle_gamma   90.00
#
_symmetry.space_group_name_H-M   'P 1'
#
loop_
_entity.id
_entity.type
_entity.pdbx_description
1 polymer ?
#
loop_
_entity_poly.entity_id
_entity_poly.type
_entity_poly.pdbx_seq_one_letter_code
_entity_poly.pdbx_strand_id
1 'polypeptide(L)'
;MVQLDGPRAHLKPAVIVALGTGMRMSEQLQMKRHQADFLRNIVTARNTKNGRPRDIPMNDDVREALAELCWDKRPDEYIFISPKSKTGSCLQETKRGFHTACRLAGIEGLIWKDLRATFGTRLAEIGCDAFTIAQLLGHSDVRVTMRYVRTVEDSKRAAVDAVQLNSRKNVHVLATWPKQPPLPAAVNG
;
A
#
# COMPACT_ATOMS: atom_id res chain seq x y z
N MET A 1 10.75 -5.11 23.51
CA MET A 1 9.92 -4.87 22.30
C MET A 1 8.47 -4.87 22.77
N VAL A 2 7.81 -3.71 22.81
CA VAL A 2 6.46 -3.62 23.37
C VAL A 2 5.49 -4.31 22.43
N GLN A 3 4.92 -5.41 22.91
CA GLN A 3 3.91 -6.16 22.20
C GLN A 3 2.56 -5.44 22.37
N LEU A 4 1.77 -5.39 21.30
CA LEU A 4 0.36 -4.98 21.38
C LEU A 4 -0.41 -6.13 22.04
N ASP A 5 -0.36 -6.21 23.37
CA ASP A 5 -0.96 -7.27 24.17
C ASP A 5 -2.03 -6.72 25.14
N GLY A 6 -2.62 -7.63 25.92
CA GLY A 6 -3.61 -7.30 26.96
C GLY A 6 -4.79 -6.47 26.43
N PRO A 7 -5.18 -5.37 27.11
CA PRO A 7 -6.34 -4.55 26.72
C PRO A 7 -6.27 -3.95 25.31
N ARG A 8 -5.11 -3.98 24.66
CA ARG A 8 -4.83 -3.36 23.35
C ARG A 8 -4.52 -4.39 22.26
N ALA A 9 -4.61 -5.69 22.55
CA ALA A 9 -4.36 -6.76 21.59
C ALA A 9 -5.19 -6.62 20.30
N HIS A 10 -6.44 -6.15 20.44
CA HIS A 10 -7.34 -5.88 19.31
C HIS A 10 -6.80 -4.85 18.29
N LEU A 11 -5.82 -4.01 18.67
CA LEU A 11 -5.20 -3.04 17.77
C LEU A 11 -4.17 -3.69 16.85
N LYS A 12 -3.55 -4.82 17.23
CA LYS A 12 -2.51 -5.49 16.46
C LYS A 12 -2.93 -5.82 15.02
N PRO A 13 -4.01 -6.58 14.78
CA PRO A 13 -4.42 -6.89 13.41
C PRO A 13 -4.86 -5.63 12.65
N ALA A 14 -5.43 -4.63 13.34
CA ALA A 14 -5.79 -3.37 12.71
C ALA A 14 -4.56 -2.56 12.26
N VAL A 15 -3.47 -2.55 13.02
CA VAL A 15 -2.21 -1.90 12.62
C VAL A 15 -1.55 -2.64 11.44
N ILE A 16 -1.53 -3.98 11.47
CA ILE A 16 -1.02 -4.81 10.36
C ILE A 16 -1.76 -4.47 9.07
N VAL A 17 -3.10 -4.51 9.11
CA VAL A 17 -3.93 -4.21 7.94
C VAL A 17 -3.74 -2.77 7.46
N ALA A 18 -3.61 -1.79 8.36
CA ALA A 18 -3.35 -0.40 7.98
C ALA A 18 -2.01 -0.25 7.24
N LEU A 19 -0.96 -0.90 7.75
CA LEU A 19 0.39 -0.85 7.17
C LEU A 19 0.51 -1.63 5.86
N GLY A 20 -0.26 -2.71 5.68
CA GLY A 20 -0.20 -3.55 4.48
C GLY A 20 -1.17 -3.17 3.36
N THR A 21 -2.17 -2.32 3.64
CA THR A 21 -3.17 -1.92 2.62
C THR A 21 -3.19 -0.41 2.34
N GLY A 22 -2.68 0.40 3.28
CA GLY A 22 -2.77 1.86 3.20
C GLY A 22 -4.20 2.38 3.14
N MET A 23 -5.21 1.64 3.59
CA MET A 23 -6.61 2.11 3.62
C MET A 23 -6.76 3.39 4.47
N ARG A 24 -7.75 4.23 4.15
CA ARG A 24 -8.10 5.31 5.09
C ARG A 24 -8.67 4.66 6.37
N MET A 25 -8.42 5.28 7.52
CA MET A 25 -8.89 4.77 8.81
C MET A 25 -10.39 4.45 8.81
N SER A 26 -11.23 5.35 8.30
CA SER A 26 -12.68 5.12 8.20
C SER A 26 -13.04 3.97 7.27
N GLU A 27 -12.34 3.82 6.13
CA GLU A 27 -12.56 2.73 5.18
C GLU A 27 -12.24 1.38 5.82
N GLN A 28 -11.12 1.31 6.55
CA GLN A 28 -10.67 0.10 7.20
C GLN A 28 -11.56 -0.28 8.38
N LEU A 29 -11.81 0.65 9.29
CA LEU A 29 -12.51 0.35 10.54
C LEU A 29 -13.99 0.04 10.33
N GLN A 30 -14.61 0.60 9.28
CA GLN A 30 -16.00 0.29 8.89
C GLN A 30 -16.10 -0.88 7.89
N MET A 31 -14.99 -1.57 7.62
CA MET A 31 -14.97 -2.65 6.65
C MET A 31 -15.78 -3.85 7.14
N LYS A 32 -16.63 -4.36 6.26
CA LYS A 32 -17.43 -5.57 6.48
C LYS A 32 -16.75 -6.82 5.94
N ARG A 33 -17.13 -7.98 6.47
CA ARG A 33 -16.56 -9.29 6.13
C ARG A 33 -16.55 -9.58 4.64
N HIS A 34 -17.62 -9.28 3.91
CA HIS A 34 -17.71 -9.52 2.47
C HIS A 34 -16.72 -8.72 1.62
N GLN A 35 -16.07 -7.69 2.20
CA GLN A 35 -15.05 -6.90 1.50
C GLN A 35 -13.67 -7.59 1.50
N ALA A 36 -13.48 -8.65 2.28
CA ALA A 36 -12.26 -9.48 2.25
C ALA A 36 -12.51 -10.74 1.42
N ASP A 37 -11.94 -10.78 0.22
CA ASP A 37 -12.02 -11.92 -0.70
C ASP A 37 -10.71 -12.72 -0.64
N PHE A 38 -10.75 -13.82 0.11
CA PHE A 38 -9.59 -14.70 0.30
C PHE A 38 -9.29 -15.59 -0.90
N LEU A 39 -10.24 -15.76 -1.83
CA LEU A 39 -10.03 -16.54 -3.05
C LEU A 39 -9.25 -15.69 -4.07
N ARG A 40 -9.66 -14.43 -4.24
CA ARG A 40 -8.96 -13.46 -5.10
C ARG A 40 -7.77 -12.79 -4.42
N ASN A 41 -7.55 -13.04 -3.13
CA ASN A 41 -6.52 -12.44 -2.28
C ASN A 41 -6.54 -10.90 -2.29
N ILE A 42 -7.73 -10.31 -2.15
CA ILE A 42 -7.95 -8.86 -2.18
C ILE A 42 -8.84 -8.37 -1.03
N VAL A 43 -8.71 -7.08 -0.72
CA VAL A 43 -9.64 -6.32 0.10
C VAL A 43 -10.22 -5.16 -0.71
N THR A 44 -11.55 -5.02 -0.74
CA THR A 44 -12.21 -3.92 -1.45
C THR A 44 -12.50 -2.75 -0.50
N ALA A 45 -11.91 -1.59 -0.74
CA ALA A 45 -12.21 -0.36 -0.01
C ALA A 45 -13.37 0.41 -0.67
N ARG A 46 -14.56 0.44 -0.05
CA ARG A 46 -15.80 0.99 -0.64
C ARG A 46 -16.16 2.43 -0.22
N ASN A 47 -15.91 2.81 1.04
CA ASN A 47 -16.29 4.14 1.58
C ASN A 47 -15.22 5.20 1.36
N THR A 48 -14.85 5.46 0.10
CA THR A 48 -13.93 6.55 -0.23
C THR A 48 -14.70 7.87 -0.28
N LYS A 49 -14.12 8.95 0.25
CA LYS A 49 -14.66 10.34 0.15
C LYS A 49 -14.98 10.77 -1.29
N ASN A 50 -14.49 10.03 -2.30
CA ASN A 50 -14.56 10.35 -3.72
C ASN A 50 -15.27 9.24 -4.55
N GLY A 51 -15.96 8.29 -3.90
CA GLY A 51 -16.98 7.45 -4.55
C GLY A 51 -16.50 6.32 -5.48
N ARG A 52 -15.21 5.99 -5.55
CA ARG A 52 -14.74 4.84 -6.33
C ARG A 52 -14.23 3.72 -5.42
N PRO A 53 -14.83 2.52 -5.46
CA PRO A 53 -14.25 1.38 -4.79
C PRO A 53 -12.92 1.01 -5.46
N ARG A 54 -12.01 0.44 -4.67
CA ARG A 54 -10.74 -0.10 -5.19
C ARG A 54 -10.43 -1.42 -4.51
N ASP A 55 -9.84 -2.32 -5.28
CA ASP A 55 -9.32 -3.58 -4.78
C ASP A 55 -7.84 -3.41 -4.42
N ILE A 56 -7.48 -3.89 -3.24
CA ILE A 56 -6.12 -3.83 -2.69
C ILE A 56 -5.66 -5.27 -2.49
N PRO A 57 -4.61 -5.74 -3.19
CA PRO A 57 -4.04 -7.06 -2.96
C PRO A 57 -3.55 -7.22 -1.51
N MET A 58 -3.78 -8.40 -0.93
CA MET A 58 -3.29 -8.73 0.41
C MET A 58 -1.89 -9.34 0.32
N ASN A 59 -0.95 -8.88 1.14
CA ASN A 59 0.25 -9.66 1.44
C ASN A 59 -0.08 -10.75 2.48
N ASP A 60 0.89 -11.60 2.79
CA ASP A 60 0.69 -12.72 3.73
C ASP A 60 0.28 -12.24 5.12
N ASP A 61 0.93 -11.19 5.66
CA ASP A 61 0.61 -10.62 6.97
C ASP A 61 -0.85 -10.12 7.05
N VAL A 62 -1.31 -9.42 6.01
CA VAL A 62 -2.67 -8.90 5.92
C VAL A 62 -3.66 -10.04 5.78
N ARG A 63 -3.35 -11.03 4.95
CA ARG A 63 -4.20 -12.18 4.71
C ARG A 63 -4.38 -12.99 6.00
N GLU A 64 -3.30 -13.24 6.73
CA GLU A 64 -3.33 -13.95 8.01
C GLU A 64 -4.14 -13.18 9.06
N ALA A 65 -3.85 -11.89 9.25
CA ALA A 65 -4.57 -11.05 10.21
C ALA A 65 -6.07 -10.95 9.90
N LEU A 66 -6.43 -10.86 8.62
CA LEU A 66 -7.84 -10.84 8.22
C LEU A 66 -8.49 -12.22 8.35
N ALA A 67 -7.79 -13.31 8.07
CA ALA A 67 -8.33 -14.65 8.22
C ALA A 67 -8.73 -14.93 9.68
N GLU A 68 -7.87 -14.57 10.63
CA GLU A 68 -8.14 -14.68 12.07
C GLU A 68 -9.38 -13.86 12.46
N LEU A 69 -9.44 -12.59 12.02
CA LEU A 69 -10.60 -11.73 12.32
C LEU A 69 -11.88 -12.20 11.66
N CYS A 70 -11.82 -12.91 10.54
CA CYS A 70 -12.97 -13.22 9.71
C CYS A 70 -13.57 -14.61 9.92
N TRP A 71 -12.92 -15.48 10.71
CA TRP A 71 -13.21 -16.91 10.74
C TRP A 71 -14.67 -17.25 11.10
N ASP A 72 -15.28 -16.49 12.02
CA ASP A 72 -16.64 -16.70 12.53
C ASP A 72 -17.57 -15.51 12.21
N LYS A 73 -17.32 -14.78 11.11
CA LYS A 73 -18.11 -13.60 10.73
C LYS A 73 -19.03 -13.87 9.56
N ARG A 74 -20.28 -13.42 9.68
CA ARG A 74 -21.27 -13.33 8.60
C ARG A 74 -20.87 -12.19 7.63
N PRO A 75 -21.32 -12.24 6.36
CA PRO A 75 -20.91 -11.28 5.32
C PRO A 75 -21.10 -9.79 5.67
N ASP A 76 -22.13 -9.45 6.44
CA ASP A 76 -22.49 -8.07 6.78
C ASP A 76 -21.86 -7.54 8.06
N GLU A 77 -21.15 -8.38 8.81
CA GLU A 77 -20.54 -7.99 10.07
C GLU A 77 -19.23 -7.22 9.85
N TYR A 78 -18.96 -6.29 10.76
CA TYR A 78 -17.68 -5.57 10.75
C TYR A 78 -16.52 -6.52 11.07
N ILE A 79 -15.43 -6.36 10.32
CA ILE A 79 -14.19 -7.10 10.55
C ILE A 79 -13.56 -6.63 11.86
N PHE A 80 -13.39 -5.31 12.01
CA PHE A 80 -12.85 -4.72 13.23
C PHE A 80 -14.00 -4.33 14.17
N ILE A 81 -14.23 -5.12 15.21
CA ILE A 81 -15.26 -4.84 16.23
C ILE A 81 -14.62 -4.15 17.44
N SER A 82 -15.33 -3.18 18.01
CA SER A 82 -14.91 -2.58 19.27
C SER A 82 -14.98 -3.59 20.42
N PRO A 83 -13.92 -3.78 21.23
CA PRO A 83 -13.95 -4.69 22.39
C PRO A 83 -15.03 -4.34 23.41
N LYS A 84 -15.53 -3.09 23.39
CA LYS A 84 -16.59 -2.60 24.29
C LYS A 84 -17.98 -2.81 23.71
N SER A 85 -18.09 -3.28 22.48
CA SER A 85 -19.38 -3.42 21.82
C SER A 85 -20.13 -4.65 22.31
N LYS A 86 -21.38 -4.45 22.74
CA LYS A 86 -22.32 -5.55 23.02
C LYS A 86 -23.08 -5.99 21.77
N THR A 87 -23.03 -5.20 20.69
CA THR A 87 -23.87 -5.35 19.49
C THR A 87 -23.06 -5.47 18.20
N GLY A 88 -21.74 -5.65 18.28
CA GLY A 88 -20.87 -5.82 17.13
C GLY A 88 -20.54 -4.53 16.36
N SER A 89 -20.70 -3.36 16.98
CA SER A 89 -20.32 -2.07 16.39
C SER A 89 -18.84 -2.04 15.99
N CYS A 90 -18.55 -1.41 14.85
CA CYS A 90 -17.18 -1.25 14.38
C CYS A 90 -16.26 -0.60 15.43
N LEU A 91 -14.99 -1.00 15.39
CA LEU A 91 -13.93 -0.38 16.15
C LEU A 91 -13.87 1.09 15.76
N GLN A 92 -13.94 1.98 16.73
CA GLN A 92 -13.65 3.38 16.53
C GLN A 92 -12.24 3.63 17.08
N GLU A 93 -11.38 4.23 16.27
CA GLU A 93 -10.12 4.72 16.79
C GLU A 93 -10.46 5.81 17.82
N THR A 94 -10.23 5.49 19.08
CA THR A 94 -10.19 6.50 20.11
C THR A 94 -8.73 6.89 20.21
N LYS A 95 -8.38 8.13 19.85
CA LYS A 95 -7.00 8.68 19.88
C LYS A 95 -6.15 8.19 21.05
N ARG A 96 -6.78 7.93 22.20
CA ARG A 96 -6.18 7.38 23.42
C ARG A 96 -5.60 5.97 23.28
N GLY A 97 -6.28 5.05 22.60
CA GLY A 97 -5.88 3.64 22.50
C GLY A 97 -4.58 3.46 21.73
N PHE A 98 -4.55 3.96 20.49
CA PHE A 98 -3.36 3.88 19.62
C PHE A 98 -2.22 4.74 20.16
N HIS A 99 -2.48 5.98 20.59
CA HIS A 99 -1.44 6.84 21.16
C HIS A 99 -0.81 6.23 22.43
N THR A 100 -1.62 5.58 23.28
CA THR A 100 -1.06 4.88 24.45
C THR A 100 -0.19 3.70 24.03
N ALA A 101 -0.60 2.95 23.00
CA ALA A 101 0.22 1.87 22.47
C ALA A 101 1.56 2.39 21.92
N CYS A 102 1.56 3.47 21.13
CA CYS A 102 2.77 4.13 20.65
C CYS A 102 3.66 4.59 21.80
N ARG A 103 3.08 5.27 22.81
CA ARG A 103 3.81 5.74 23.99
C ARG A 103 4.46 4.60 24.75
N LEU A 104 3.73 3.50 24.97
CA LEU A 104 4.29 2.31 25.64
C LEU A 104 5.44 1.71 24.81
N ALA A 105 5.32 1.74 23.47
CA ALA A 105 6.35 1.29 22.56
C ALA A 105 7.55 2.23 22.40
N GLY A 106 7.56 3.40 23.07
CA GLY A 106 8.60 4.41 22.91
C GLY A 106 8.56 5.11 21.55
N ILE A 107 7.42 5.09 20.85
CA ILE A 107 7.23 5.75 19.58
C ILE A 107 6.53 7.09 19.83
N GLU A 108 7.23 8.18 19.51
CA GLU A 108 6.72 9.54 19.67
C GLU A 108 6.09 10.05 18.37
N GLY A 109 5.02 10.84 18.49
CA GLY A 109 4.41 11.56 17.36
C GLY A 109 3.61 10.73 16.35
N LEU A 110 3.65 9.39 16.42
CA LEU A 110 2.92 8.53 15.48
C LEU A 110 1.40 8.56 15.70
N ILE A 111 0.65 8.96 14.67
CA ILE A 111 -0.82 8.90 14.62
C ILE A 111 -1.29 7.89 13.57
N TRP A 112 -2.54 7.42 13.68
CA TRP A 112 -3.06 6.36 12.79
C TRP A 112 -2.94 6.70 11.29
N LYS A 113 -3.13 7.98 10.94
CA LYS A 113 -2.99 8.47 9.57
C LYS A 113 -1.60 8.19 8.99
N ASP A 114 -0.57 8.18 9.82
CA ASP A 114 0.81 7.99 9.39
C ASP A 114 1.07 6.57 8.92
N LEU A 115 0.33 5.57 9.41
CA LEU A 115 0.43 4.18 8.93
C LEU A 115 0.18 4.09 7.41
N ARG A 116 -0.79 4.86 6.92
CA ARG A 116 -1.07 4.98 5.49
C ARG A 116 0.03 5.72 4.74
N ALA A 117 0.66 6.71 5.36
CA ALA A 117 1.81 7.39 4.78
C ALA A 117 2.99 6.42 4.66
N THR A 118 3.26 5.64 5.72
CA THR A 118 4.29 4.59 5.75
C THR A 118 4.09 3.55 4.65
N PHE A 119 2.86 3.09 4.39
CA PHE A 119 2.58 2.19 3.26
C PHE A 119 2.99 2.82 1.92
N GLY A 120 2.62 4.09 1.68
CA GLY A 120 3.01 4.81 0.46
C GLY A 120 4.52 5.00 0.32
N THR A 121 5.21 5.34 1.41
CA THR A 121 6.67 5.48 1.43
C THR A 121 7.36 4.15 1.16
N ARG A 122 6.94 3.05 1.81
CA ARG A 122 7.52 1.71 1.58
C ARG A 122 7.37 1.24 0.14
N LEU A 123 6.22 1.50 -0.49
CA LEU A 123 6.05 1.21 -1.91
C LEU A 123 7.01 2.02 -2.78
N ALA A 124 7.20 3.31 -2.47
CA ALA A 124 8.16 4.13 -3.19
C ALA A 124 9.61 3.64 -2.99
N GLU A 125 9.97 3.21 -1.78
CA GLU A 125 11.31 2.69 -1.44
C GLU A 125 11.67 1.43 -2.24
N ILE A 126 10.68 0.57 -2.53
CA ILE A 126 10.87 -0.61 -3.40
C ILE A 126 10.79 -0.28 -4.90
N GLY A 127 10.70 1.00 -5.27
CA GLY A 127 10.69 1.45 -6.67
C GLY A 127 9.32 1.39 -7.34
N CYS A 128 8.22 1.29 -6.59
CA CYS A 128 6.88 1.34 -7.18
C CYS A 128 6.59 2.73 -7.75
N ASP A 129 6.01 2.78 -8.95
CA ASP A 129 5.70 4.03 -9.62
C ASP A 129 4.57 4.80 -8.94
N ALA A 130 4.56 6.13 -9.10
CA ALA A 130 3.60 7.01 -8.44
C ALA A 130 2.13 6.70 -8.84
N PHE A 131 1.88 6.17 -10.03
CA PHE A 131 0.54 5.84 -10.50
C PHE A 131 0.02 4.60 -9.79
N THR A 132 0.81 3.54 -9.69
CA THR A 132 0.46 2.34 -8.91
C THR A 132 0.21 2.67 -7.43
N ILE A 133 1.09 3.44 -6.81
CA ILE A 133 0.90 3.89 -5.42
C ILE A 133 -0.39 4.72 -5.28
N ALA A 134 -0.68 5.63 -6.24
CA ALA A 134 -1.90 6.43 -6.23
C ALA A 134 -3.17 5.57 -6.32
N GLN A 135 -3.15 4.52 -7.14
CA GLN A 135 -4.26 3.57 -7.26
C GLN A 135 -4.48 2.81 -5.94
N LEU A 136 -3.42 2.25 -5.35
CA LEU A 136 -3.51 1.51 -4.08
C LEU A 136 -3.99 2.38 -2.93
N LEU A 137 -3.51 3.63 -2.86
CA LEU A 137 -3.96 4.60 -1.87
C LEU A 137 -5.37 5.14 -2.21
N GLY A 138 -5.82 5.13 -3.46
CA GLY A 138 -7.06 5.80 -3.86
C GLY A 138 -6.93 7.33 -3.79
N HIS A 139 -5.82 7.85 -4.31
CA HIS A 139 -5.63 9.27 -4.58
C HIS A 139 -6.22 9.60 -5.96
N SER A 140 -7.14 10.57 -6.01
CA SER A 140 -7.73 11.04 -7.27
C SER A 140 -6.74 11.86 -8.12
N ASP A 141 -5.68 12.34 -7.49
CA ASP A 141 -4.63 13.13 -8.13
C ASP A 141 -3.27 12.54 -7.76
N VAL A 142 -2.54 12.08 -8.78
CA VAL A 142 -1.20 11.49 -8.64
C VAL A 142 -0.20 12.46 -8.01
N ARG A 143 -0.40 13.78 -8.15
CA ARG A 143 0.45 14.81 -7.53
C ARG A 143 0.51 14.68 -6.01
N VAL A 144 -0.54 14.17 -5.38
CA VAL A 144 -0.58 13.89 -3.94
C VAL A 144 0.38 12.77 -3.56
N THR A 145 0.56 11.79 -4.44
CA THR A 145 1.45 10.63 -4.28
C THR A 145 2.90 10.95 -4.60
N MET A 146 3.16 11.91 -5.50
CA MET A 146 4.51 12.29 -5.91
C MET A 146 5.44 12.64 -4.76
N ARG A 147 4.92 13.08 -3.61
CA ARG A 147 5.73 13.34 -2.41
C ARG A 147 6.48 12.09 -1.93
N TYR A 148 5.90 10.89 -2.03
CA TYR A 148 6.55 9.67 -1.55
C TYR A 148 7.69 9.26 -2.46
N VAL A 149 7.44 9.31 -3.77
CA VAL A 149 8.45 8.97 -4.78
C VAL A 149 9.59 9.98 -4.76
N ARG A 150 9.31 11.29 -4.71
CA ARG A 150 10.35 12.33 -4.66
C ARG A 150 11.32 12.17 -3.48
N THR A 151 10.82 11.82 -2.29
CA THR A 151 11.67 11.60 -1.12
C THR A 151 12.67 10.46 -1.33
N VAL A 152 12.28 9.39 -2.02
CA VAL A 152 13.19 8.29 -2.38
C VAL A 152 14.17 8.73 -3.46
N GLU A 153 13.67 9.49 -4.43
CA GLU A 153 14.41 9.99 -5.58
C GLU A 153 15.42 11.10 -5.24
N ASP A 154 15.38 11.70 -4.05
CA ASP A 154 16.49 12.53 -3.56
C ASP A 154 17.77 11.68 -3.33
N SER A 155 17.63 10.34 -3.31
CA SER A 155 18.73 9.37 -3.40
C SER A 155 19.25 9.17 -4.85
N LYS A 156 18.62 9.78 -5.88
CA LYS A 156 19.06 9.74 -7.29
C LYS A 156 20.49 10.19 -7.49
N ARG A 157 21.03 11.02 -6.59
CA ARG A 157 22.41 11.48 -6.68
C ARG A 157 23.37 10.28 -6.70
N ALA A 158 23.12 9.24 -5.89
CA ALA A 158 23.88 7.99 -5.93
C ALA A 158 23.66 7.17 -7.22
N ALA A 159 22.46 7.19 -7.80
CA ALA A 159 22.16 6.48 -9.05
C ALA A 159 22.79 7.17 -10.28
N VAL A 160 22.79 8.50 -10.33
CA VAL A 160 23.47 9.28 -11.36
C VAL A 160 24.99 9.16 -11.20
N ASP A 161 25.49 9.16 -9.96
CA ASP A 161 26.91 8.91 -9.68
C ASP A 161 27.34 7.50 -10.13
N ALA A 162 26.45 6.50 -10.16
CA ALA A 162 26.75 5.17 -10.70
C ALA A 162 26.87 5.15 -12.24
N VAL A 163 26.29 6.14 -12.93
CA VAL A 163 26.43 6.33 -14.40
C VAL A 163 27.65 7.24 -14.67
N GLN A 164 28.82 6.92 -14.10
CA GLN A 164 30.05 7.61 -14.48
C GLN A 164 30.46 7.18 -15.89
N LEU A 165 30.38 8.12 -16.83
CA LEU A 165 30.79 7.96 -18.24
C LEU A 165 32.31 7.73 -18.42
N ASN A 166 33.10 7.77 -17.34
CA ASN A 166 34.54 7.52 -17.35
C ASN A 166 34.94 6.06 -17.08
N SER A 167 33.98 5.15 -16.83
CA SER A 167 34.29 3.73 -16.86
C SER A 167 34.48 3.28 -18.32
N ARG A 168 35.74 3.09 -18.73
CA ARG A 168 36.18 2.61 -20.07
C ARG A 168 35.57 1.25 -20.51
N LYS A 169 34.54 0.73 -19.83
CA LYS A 169 33.99 -0.61 -20.04
C LYS A 169 32.56 -0.68 -20.60
N ASN A 170 31.83 0.43 -20.72
CA ASN A 170 30.46 0.39 -21.25
C ASN A 170 30.35 1.14 -22.59
N VAL A 171 30.91 0.54 -23.65
CA VAL A 171 30.58 0.95 -25.01
C VAL A 171 29.18 0.41 -25.31
N HIS A 172 28.19 1.29 -25.43
CA HIS A 172 26.91 0.91 -26.03
C HIS A 172 27.18 0.45 -27.46
N VAL A 173 27.05 -0.86 -27.72
CA VAL A 173 26.92 -1.37 -29.08
C VAL A 173 25.54 -0.93 -29.56
N LEU A 174 25.48 0.21 -30.24
CA LEU A 174 24.29 0.62 -30.96
C LEU A 174 24.00 -0.48 -31.98
N ALA A 175 22.92 -1.22 -31.79
CA ALA A 175 22.39 -2.12 -32.79
C ALA A 175 21.86 -1.26 -33.96
N THR A 176 22.77 -0.85 -34.84
CA THR A 176 22.41 -0.25 -36.12
C THR A 176 21.78 -1.36 -36.96
N TRP A 177 20.48 -1.24 -37.17
CA TRP A 177 19.72 -2.06 -38.09
C TRP A 177 20.44 -2.11 -39.45
N PRO A 178 20.70 -3.28 -40.04
CA PRO A 178 21.23 -3.33 -41.40
C PRO A 178 20.16 -2.73 -42.33
N LYS A 179 20.53 -1.69 -43.08
CA LYS A 179 19.69 -1.12 -44.14
C LYS A 179 19.22 -2.26 -45.04
N GLN A 180 17.91 -2.48 -45.14
CA GLN A 180 17.38 -3.40 -46.14
C GLN A 180 17.87 -2.95 -47.52
N PRO A 181 18.36 -3.86 -48.39
CA PRO A 181 18.70 -3.51 -49.76
C PRO A 181 17.42 -3.06 -50.50
N PRO A 182 17.55 -2.12 -51.45
CA PRO A 182 16.39 -1.60 -52.16
C PRO A 182 15.65 -2.71 -52.91
N LEU A 183 14.31 -2.62 -52.91
CA LEU A 183 13.44 -3.54 -53.64
C LEU A 183 13.81 -3.56 -55.14
N PRO A 184 13.86 -4.74 -55.79
CA PRO A 184 14.13 -4.81 -57.21
C PRO A 184 13.02 -4.09 -58.00
N ALA A 185 13.43 -3.32 -59.00
CA ALA A 185 12.52 -2.59 -59.88
C ALA A 185 11.54 -3.57 -60.55
N ALA A 186 10.26 -3.20 -60.55
CA ALA A 186 9.22 -3.96 -61.23
C ALA A 186 9.57 -4.09 -62.73
N VAL A 187 9.72 -5.33 -63.18
CA VAL A 187 9.86 -5.65 -64.60
C VAL A 187 8.47 -5.56 -65.20
N ASN A 188 8.23 -4.55 -66.03
CA ASN A 188 7.03 -4.47 -66.85
C ASN A 188 7.12 -5.51 -67.96
N GLY A 189 6.21 -6.49 -67.93
CA GLY A 189 5.92 -7.42 -69.03
C GLY A 189 4.48 -7.23 -69.48
#